data_AF-A0A7W9NK66-F1
#
_entry.id   AF-A0A7W9NK66-F1
#
_cell.length_a   1.000
_cell.length_b   1.000
_cell.length_c   1.000
_cell.angle_alpha   90.00
_cell.angle_beta   90.00
_cell.angle_gamma   90.00
#
_symmetry.space_group_name_H-M   'P 1'
#
loop_
_entity.id
_entity.type
_entity.pdbx_description
1 polymer ?
#
loop_
_entity_poly.entity_id
_entity_poly.type
_entity_poly.pdbx_seq_one_letter_code
_entity_poly.pdbx_strand_id
1 'polypeptide(L)'
;MKLAGKTALVAESGSAAAVATVLRRAGARVETTDDIEAALAEAAARFGGLDIVFAPAHAHTVHAALPHLRDNGAVILYGRASAHPPTGLLEPRWLRVNYVTADASTPPDEVAEAVLFLASDDAFTVQGEELVLNGLALAS
;
A
#
# COMPACT_ATOMS: atom_id res chain seq x y z
N MET A 1 15.02 11.39 4.23
CA MET A 1 14.04 10.90 3.23
C MET A 1 12.86 10.31 3.98
N LYS A 2 11.62 10.48 3.48
CA LYS A 2 10.39 10.22 4.25
C LYS A 2 10.23 8.76 4.70
N LEU A 3 10.84 7.82 3.99
CA LEU A 3 10.80 6.38 4.25
C LEU A 3 12.21 5.79 4.44
N ALA A 4 13.17 6.60 4.94
CA ALA A 4 14.54 6.15 5.12
C ALA A 4 14.62 4.88 5.97
N GLY A 5 15.20 3.82 5.41
CA GLY A 5 15.37 2.53 6.09
C GLY A 5 14.12 1.63 6.09
N LYS A 6 12.98 2.11 5.59
CA LYS A 6 11.76 1.32 5.45
C LYS A 6 11.90 0.30 4.33
N THR A 7 11.17 -0.79 4.45
CA THR A 7 11.14 -1.88 3.45
C THR A 7 9.72 -2.05 2.92
N ALA A 8 9.60 -2.25 1.61
CA ALA A 8 8.31 -2.35 0.95
C ALA A 8 8.24 -3.53 -0.02
N LEU A 9 7.10 -4.21 -0.03
CA LEU A 9 6.71 -5.13 -1.09
C LEU A 9 5.53 -4.53 -1.86
N VAL A 10 5.66 -4.46 -3.18
CA VAL A 10 4.69 -3.85 -4.10
C VAL A 10 4.22 -4.91 -5.09
N ALA A 11 2.97 -5.36 -4.96
CA ALA A 11 2.39 -6.29 -5.92
C ALA A 11 2.00 -5.58 -7.23
N GLU A 12 1.98 -6.35 -8.32
CA GLU A 12 1.65 -5.87 -9.64
C GLU A 12 0.24 -5.23 -9.66
N SER A 13 0.17 -4.07 -10.29
CA SER A 13 -1.05 -3.32 -10.58
C SER A 13 -0.72 -2.29 -11.65
N GLY A 14 -1.74 -1.61 -12.21
CA GLY A 14 -1.53 -0.51 -13.15
C GLY A 14 -0.68 0.66 -12.58
N SER A 15 -0.54 0.75 -11.25
CA SER A 15 0.22 1.83 -10.57
C SER A 15 1.49 1.34 -9.88
N ALA A 16 1.78 0.03 -9.89
CA ALA A 16 2.87 -0.58 -9.11
C ALA A 16 4.25 0.02 -9.45
N ALA A 17 4.53 0.27 -10.73
CA ALA A 17 5.82 0.84 -11.14
C ALA A 17 6.04 2.28 -10.61
N ALA A 18 4.98 3.10 -10.63
CA ALA A 18 5.02 4.46 -10.10
C ALA A 18 5.18 4.44 -8.58
N VAL A 19 4.37 3.63 -7.89
CA VAL A 19 4.47 3.41 -6.43
C VAL A 19 5.88 2.98 -6.04
N ALA A 20 6.42 1.94 -6.67
CA ALA A 20 7.76 1.45 -6.35
C ALA A 20 8.84 2.51 -6.60
N THR A 21 8.70 3.32 -7.65
CA THR A 21 9.63 4.43 -7.95
C THR A 21 9.58 5.50 -6.88
N VAL A 22 8.40 5.96 -6.50
CA VAL A 22 8.21 7.00 -5.46
C VAL A 22 8.71 6.51 -4.10
N LEU A 23 8.37 5.29 -3.69
CA LEU A 23 8.84 4.72 -2.42
C LEU A 23 10.38 4.60 -2.37
N ARG A 24 11.01 4.17 -3.47
CA ARG A 24 12.49 4.14 -3.57
C ARG A 24 13.11 5.53 -3.47
N ARG A 25 12.55 6.53 -4.17
CA ARG A 25 13.00 7.93 -4.09
C ARG A 25 12.83 8.49 -2.68
N ALA A 26 11.78 8.07 -1.97
CA ALA A 26 11.55 8.40 -0.57
C ALA A 26 12.45 7.62 0.42
N GLY A 27 13.37 6.78 -0.07
CA GLY A 27 14.40 6.12 0.75
C GLY A 27 14.04 4.70 1.22
N ALA A 28 12.93 4.13 0.74
CA ALA A 28 12.57 2.75 1.04
C ALA A 28 13.35 1.75 0.17
N ARG A 29 13.64 0.57 0.72
CA ARG A 29 14.07 -0.60 -0.04
C ARG A 29 12.82 -1.31 -0.57
N VAL A 30 12.68 -1.43 -1.88
CA VAL A 30 11.43 -1.87 -2.51
C VAL A 30 11.64 -3.06 -3.42
N GLU A 31 10.85 -4.11 -3.20
CA GLU A 31 10.66 -5.25 -4.09
C GLU A 31 9.29 -5.22 -4.76
N THR A 32 9.25 -5.73 -5.99
CA THR A 32 8.03 -5.83 -6.79
C THR A 32 7.76 -7.29 -7.12
N THR A 33 6.49 -7.70 -7.12
CA THR A 33 6.09 -9.08 -7.38
C THR A 33 4.80 -9.14 -8.19
N ASP A 34 4.62 -10.18 -9.00
CA ASP A 34 3.36 -10.58 -9.62
C ASP A 34 2.58 -11.59 -8.75
N ASP A 35 3.28 -12.34 -7.89
CA ASP A 35 2.71 -13.26 -6.90
C ASP A 35 2.95 -12.72 -5.48
N ILE A 36 1.93 -12.11 -4.87
CA ILE A 36 2.04 -11.51 -3.54
C ILE A 36 2.13 -12.57 -2.44
N GLU A 37 1.45 -13.70 -2.59
CA GLU A 37 1.38 -14.72 -1.53
C GLU A 37 2.73 -15.41 -1.35
N ALA A 38 3.38 -15.78 -2.45
CA ALA A 38 4.73 -16.35 -2.41
C ALA A 38 5.79 -15.32 -1.95
N ALA A 39 5.69 -14.08 -2.44
CA ALA A 39 6.73 -13.08 -2.22
C ALA A 39 6.79 -12.51 -0.80
N LEU A 40 5.69 -12.54 -0.04
CA LEU A 40 5.65 -11.98 1.32
C LEU A 40 6.71 -12.60 2.23
N ALA A 41 6.77 -13.94 2.28
CA ALA A 41 7.72 -14.65 3.12
C ALA A 41 9.17 -14.45 2.65
N GLU A 42 9.41 -14.47 1.34
CA GLU A 42 10.75 -14.30 0.77
C GLU A 42 11.30 -12.88 0.98
N ALA A 43 10.49 -11.86 0.71
CA ALA A 43 10.85 -10.47 0.92
C ALA A 43 11.10 -10.20 2.40
N ALA A 44 10.24 -10.72 3.28
CA ALA A 44 10.42 -10.59 4.72
C ALA A 44 11.70 -11.27 5.21
N ALA A 45 12.05 -12.45 4.70
CA ALA A 45 13.32 -13.11 5.04
C ALA A 45 14.53 -12.29 4.58
N ARG A 46 14.45 -11.67 3.40
CA ARG A 46 15.53 -10.84 2.84
C ARG A 46 15.69 -9.49 3.52
N PHE A 47 14.58 -8.93 3.97
CA PHE A 47 14.52 -7.63 4.62
C PHE A 47 14.60 -7.69 6.13
N GLY A 48 14.39 -8.86 6.75
CA GLY A 48 14.24 -9.03 8.19
C GLY A 48 12.90 -8.48 8.71
N GLY A 49 11.85 -8.58 7.90
CA GLY A 49 10.51 -8.00 8.12
C GLY A 49 10.16 -6.88 7.11
N LEU A 50 8.86 -6.60 6.98
CA LEU A 50 8.30 -5.61 6.06
C LEU A 50 7.73 -4.41 6.82
N ASP A 51 7.92 -3.20 6.32
CA ASP A 51 7.26 -2.00 6.85
C ASP A 51 6.02 -1.63 6.04
N ILE A 52 6.02 -1.92 4.73
CA ILE A 52 4.97 -1.50 3.79
C ILE A 52 4.63 -2.69 2.89
N VAL A 53 3.34 -2.96 2.73
CA VAL A 53 2.82 -3.87 1.70
C VAL A 53 1.80 -3.11 0.87
N PHE A 54 2.07 -2.92 -0.43
CA PHE A 54 1.12 -2.38 -1.38
C PHE A 54 0.62 -3.50 -2.29
N ALA A 55 -0.69 -3.72 -2.34
CA ALA A 55 -1.24 -4.82 -3.11
C ALA A 55 -2.70 -4.59 -3.52
N PRO A 56 -3.18 -5.26 -4.59
CA PRO A 56 -4.61 -5.29 -4.89
C PRO A 56 -5.45 -5.77 -3.70
N ALA A 57 -6.68 -5.24 -3.56
CA ALA A 57 -7.65 -5.69 -2.57
C ALA A 57 -8.11 -7.13 -2.85
N HIS A 58 -7.48 -8.08 -2.17
CA HIS A 58 -7.96 -9.45 -2.07
C HIS A 58 -8.27 -9.76 -0.59
N ALA A 59 -9.27 -10.61 -0.35
CA ALA A 59 -9.77 -10.91 1.00
C ALA A 59 -8.72 -11.52 1.94
N HIS A 60 -7.60 -12.03 1.42
CA HIS A 60 -6.59 -12.74 2.21
C HIS A 60 -5.26 -12.00 2.35
N THR A 61 -5.01 -10.92 1.59
CA THR A 61 -3.71 -10.24 1.56
C THR A 61 -3.28 -9.71 2.92
N VAL A 62 -4.21 -9.11 3.67
CA VAL A 62 -3.94 -8.57 5.01
C VAL A 62 -3.48 -9.67 5.96
N HIS A 63 -4.23 -10.79 6.00
CA HIS A 63 -3.90 -11.93 6.85
C HIS A 63 -2.59 -12.60 6.45
N ALA A 64 -2.29 -12.69 5.16
CA ALA A 64 -1.02 -13.24 4.67
C ALA A 64 0.17 -12.33 5.02
N ALA A 65 -0.01 -11.01 4.98
CA ALA A 65 1.07 -10.06 5.28
C ALA A 65 1.38 -9.96 6.78
N LEU A 66 0.38 -10.14 7.64
CA LEU A 66 0.48 -9.94 9.09
C LEU A 66 1.71 -10.58 9.77
N PRO A 67 2.05 -11.85 9.54
CA PRO A 67 3.20 -12.49 10.19
C PRO A 67 4.56 -11.91 9.78
N HIS A 68 4.58 -11.12 8.70
CA HIS A 68 5.80 -10.64 8.06
C HIS A 68 6.03 -9.14 8.29
N LEU A 69 5.03 -8.44 8.84
CA LEU A 69 5.12 -7.01 9.13
C LEU A 69 5.89 -6.76 10.43
N ARG A 70 6.69 -5.69 10.40
CA ARG A 70 7.25 -5.09 11.61
C ARG A 70 6.16 -4.37 12.38
N ASP A 71 6.46 -4.07 13.65
CA ASP A 71 5.66 -3.15 14.45
C ASP A 71 5.43 -1.84 13.68
N ASN A 72 4.18 -1.38 13.68
CA ASN A 72 3.70 -0.21 12.92
C ASN A 72 3.78 -0.34 11.39
N GLY A 73 3.94 -1.55 10.87
CA GLY A 73 3.84 -1.82 9.44
C GLY A 73 2.46 -1.44 8.87
N ALA A 74 2.43 -1.07 7.59
CA ALA A 74 1.23 -0.66 6.89
C ALA A 74 0.92 -1.58 5.71
N VAL A 75 -0.35 -1.97 5.58
CA VAL A 75 -0.89 -2.60 4.38
C VAL A 75 -1.76 -1.57 3.67
N ILE A 76 -1.38 -1.24 2.44
CA ILE A 76 -2.10 -0.29 1.60
C ILE A 76 -2.69 -1.09 0.44
N LEU A 77 -3.99 -1.32 0.55
CA LEU A 77 -4.73 -2.05 -0.45
C LEU A 77 -5.11 -1.10 -1.59
N TYR A 78 -5.11 -1.60 -2.83
CA TYR A 78 -5.45 -0.83 -4.02
C TYR A 78 -6.62 -1.47 -4.77
N GLY A 79 -7.55 -0.66 -5.25
CA GLY A 79 -8.60 -1.13 -6.13
C GLY A 79 -9.33 0.00 -6.85
N ARG A 80 -10.46 -0.34 -7.46
CA ARG A 80 -11.26 0.62 -8.22
C ARG A 80 -12.28 1.30 -7.32
N ALA A 81 -12.54 2.58 -7.56
CA ALA A 81 -13.55 3.38 -6.82
C ALA A 81 -14.95 2.75 -6.78
N SER A 82 -15.31 1.91 -7.77
CA SER A 82 -16.60 1.19 -7.79
C SER A 82 -16.65 -0.03 -6.86
N ALA A 83 -15.52 -0.42 -6.26
CA ALA A 83 -15.38 -1.56 -5.37
C ALA A 83 -14.92 -1.06 -4.00
N HIS A 84 -15.89 -0.63 -3.18
CA HIS A 84 -15.67 -0.27 -1.78
C HIS A 84 -14.89 -1.40 -1.06
N PRO A 85 -13.96 -1.09 -0.15
CA PRO A 85 -13.20 -2.10 0.56
C PRO A 85 -14.18 -3.05 1.27
N PRO A 86 -13.96 -4.38 1.20
CA PRO A 86 -14.77 -5.30 1.96
C PRO A 86 -14.63 -4.95 3.45
N THR A 87 -15.76 -4.67 4.09
CA THR A 87 -15.88 -4.02 5.41
C THR A 87 -15.20 -4.81 6.55
N GLY A 88 -14.72 -6.03 6.28
CA GLY A 88 -13.99 -6.89 7.23
C GLY A 88 -12.46 -6.88 7.11
N LEU A 89 -11.86 -6.24 6.09
CA LEU A 89 -10.39 -6.19 5.94
C LEU A 89 -9.70 -5.12 6.82
N LEU A 90 -10.48 -4.27 7.49
CA LEU A 90 -9.97 -3.14 8.29
C LEU A 90 -9.84 -3.48 9.78
N GLU A 91 -10.22 -4.70 10.16
CA GLU A 91 -10.07 -5.25 11.51
C GLU A 91 -9.00 -6.34 11.48
N PRO A 92 -7.96 -6.28 12.32
CA PRO A 92 -7.95 -5.60 13.63
C PRO A 92 -7.32 -4.19 13.68
N ARG A 93 -7.84 -3.37 14.60
CA ARG A 93 -7.43 -1.97 14.91
C ARG A 93 -5.97 -1.70 15.30
N TRP A 94 -5.14 -2.74 15.39
CA TRP A 94 -3.70 -2.62 15.69
C TRP A 94 -2.81 -2.69 14.45
N LEU A 95 -3.40 -2.94 13.28
CA LEU A 95 -2.71 -3.00 12.00
C LEU A 95 -3.12 -1.84 11.10
N ARG A 96 -2.16 -1.02 10.63
CA ARG A 96 -2.45 0.09 9.71
C ARG A 96 -2.84 -0.43 8.32
N VAL A 97 -4.12 -0.74 8.15
CA VAL A 97 -4.72 -1.08 6.86
C VAL A 97 -5.48 0.12 6.33
N ASN A 98 -5.10 0.60 5.15
CA ASN A 98 -5.80 1.66 4.43
C ASN A 98 -6.05 1.24 2.99
N TYR A 99 -7.01 1.88 2.34
CA TYR A 99 -7.39 1.59 0.97
C TYR A 99 -7.20 2.81 0.09
N VAL A 100 -6.62 2.62 -1.09
CA VAL A 100 -6.57 3.64 -2.15
C VAL A 100 -7.46 3.17 -3.28
N THR A 101 -8.48 3.96 -3.60
CA THR A 101 -9.27 3.76 -4.81
C THR A 101 -8.92 4.79 -5.85
N ALA A 102 -8.81 4.34 -7.10
CA ALA A 102 -8.58 5.21 -8.24
C ALA A 102 -9.51 4.86 -9.40
N ASP A 103 -9.91 5.88 -10.16
CA ASP A 103 -10.56 5.69 -11.44
C ASP A 103 -9.53 5.52 -12.58
N ALA A 104 -10.00 5.18 -13.79
CA ALA A 104 -9.13 4.98 -14.94
C ALA A 104 -8.46 6.25 -15.46
N SER A 105 -8.94 7.44 -15.05
CA SER A 105 -8.34 8.73 -15.42
C SER A 105 -7.26 9.20 -14.44
N THR A 106 -7.15 8.58 -13.27
CA THR A 106 -6.19 8.96 -12.24
C THR A 106 -4.76 8.62 -12.68
N PRO A 107 -3.83 9.58 -12.75
CA PRO A 107 -2.44 9.31 -13.08
C PRO A 107 -1.78 8.35 -12.06
N PRO A 108 -0.94 7.39 -12.51
CA PRO A 108 -0.21 6.49 -11.60
C PRO A 108 0.63 7.22 -10.54
N ASP A 109 1.15 8.40 -10.86
CA ASP A 109 1.93 9.21 -9.93
C ASP A 109 1.06 9.77 -8.79
N GLU A 110 -0.21 10.09 -9.02
CA GLU A 110 -1.13 10.52 -7.95
C GLU A 110 -1.44 9.36 -7.01
N VAL A 111 -1.61 8.14 -7.56
CA VAL A 111 -1.72 6.92 -6.74
C VAL A 111 -0.44 6.71 -5.92
N ALA A 112 0.72 6.94 -6.51
CA ALA A 112 2.00 6.77 -5.83
C ALA A 112 2.20 7.78 -4.69
N GLU A 113 1.79 9.03 -4.85
CA GLU A 113 1.84 10.05 -3.79
C GLU A 113 0.86 9.74 -2.65
N ALA A 114 -0.34 9.28 -2.96
CA ALA A 114 -1.30 8.80 -1.96
C ALA A 114 -0.75 7.62 -1.14
N VAL A 115 -0.12 6.65 -1.83
CA VAL A 115 0.55 5.51 -1.17
C VAL A 115 1.73 5.98 -0.33
N LEU A 116 2.55 6.92 -0.82
CA LEU A 116 3.65 7.50 -0.05
C LEU A 116 3.15 8.18 1.23
N PHE A 117 2.07 8.95 1.15
CA PHE A 117 1.45 9.57 2.32
C PHE A 117 1.05 8.52 3.34
N LEU A 118 0.24 7.54 2.93
CA LEU A 118 -0.26 6.47 3.82
C LEU A 118 0.86 5.58 4.38
N ALA A 119 1.93 5.36 3.62
CA ALA A 119 3.09 4.58 4.05
C ALA A 119 4.00 5.32 5.04
N SER A 120 3.90 6.65 5.10
CA SER A 120 4.77 7.49 5.92
C SER A 120 4.27 7.66 7.37
N ASP A 121 5.14 8.22 8.21
CA ASP A 121 4.81 8.56 9.60
C ASP A 121 3.79 9.71 9.70
N ASP A 122 3.62 10.52 8.65
CA ASP A 122 2.57 11.56 8.59
C ASP A 122 1.17 10.96 8.70
N ALA A 123 1.00 9.71 8.27
CA ALA A 123 -0.24 8.96 8.34
C ALA A 123 -0.20 7.90 9.47
N PHE A 124 0.68 8.04 10.46
CA PHE A 124 0.88 7.03 11.51
C PHE A 124 -0.42 6.63 12.23
N THR A 125 -1.31 7.59 12.45
CA THR A 125 -2.61 7.38 13.11
C THR A 125 -3.77 7.12 12.14
N VAL A 126 -3.50 7.06 10.83
CA VAL A 126 -4.52 6.80 9.80
C VAL A 126 -4.65 5.30 9.61
N GLN A 127 -5.84 4.78 9.89
CA GLN A 127 -6.19 3.37 9.73
C GLN A 127 -7.69 3.26 9.44
N GLY A 128 -8.05 2.26 8.62
CA GLY A 128 -9.44 1.97 8.32
C GLY A 128 -10.02 2.92 7.28
N GLU A 129 -9.18 3.75 6.66
CA GLU A 129 -9.62 4.80 5.76
C GLU A 129 -9.53 4.36 4.30
N GLU A 130 -10.49 4.85 3.51
CA GLU A 130 -10.46 4.79 2.06
C GLU A 130 -10.12 6.18 1.52
N LEU A 131 -8.97 6.29 0.85
CA LEU A 131 -8.58 7.46 0.11
C LEU A 131 -9.01 7.32 -1.35
N VAL A 132 -10.06 8.06 -1.71
CA VAL A 132 -10.64 8.06 -3.05
C VAL A 132 -9.93 9.09 -3.93
N LEU A 133 -9.22 8.60 -4.93
CA LEU A 133 -8.62 9.40 -5.99
C LEU A 133 -9.57 9.36 -7.20
N ASN A 134 -10.41 10.37 -7.30
CA ASN A 134 -11.20 10.60 -8.49
C ASN A 134 -10.60 11.82 -9.17
N GLY A 135 -10.22 11.69 -10.43
CA GLY A 135 -9.64 12.76 -11.25
C GLY A 135 -10.65 13.87 -11.57
N LEU A 136 -11.48 14.26 -10.60
CA LEU A 136 -12.30 15.46 -10.66
C LEU A 136 -11.33 16.60 -11.00
N ALA A 137 -11.32 16.98 -12.29
CA ALA A 137 -11.29 18.38 -12.65
C ALA A 137 -12.24 19.04 -11.65
N LEU A 138 -11.67 19.75 -10.67
CA LEU A 138 -12.43 20.47 -9.66
C LEU A 138 -13.61 21.08 -10.39
N ALA A 139 -14.83 20.69 -10.00
CA ALA A 139 -16.03 21.29 -10.53
C ALA A 139 -15.85 22.81 -10.38
N SER A 140 -15.55 23.47 -11.50
CA SER A 140 -15.53 24.92 -11.63
C SER A 140 -16.94 25.40 -11.88
#